data_AF-A0A2P5Q0S0-F1
#
_entry.id   AF-A0A2P5Q0S0-F1
#
_cell.length_a   1.000
_cell.length_b   1.000
_cell.length_c   1.000
_cell.angle_alpha   90.00
_cell.angle_beta   90.00
_cell.angle_gamma   90.00
#
_symmetry.space_group_name_H-M   'P 1'
#
loop_
_entity.id
_entity.type
_entity.pdbx_description
1 polymer ?
#
loop_
_entity_poly.entity_id
_entity_poly.type
_entity_poly.pdbx_seq_one_letter_code
_entity_poly.pdbx_strand_id
1 'polypeptide(L)'
;MAAKPEFVFTKILTVTDVKKSLAVPSSILHLFPPFINGGHKVTFPVVSGTSRWTIDCTTRRMGSYKKPVLSGKPWLRFATANKLQVGDRFTLYRVKDQGRPYYYRVEVGHQGLLRQPTTPYGAELALTLAPPNVEREIHFICIPDGGANAMGHQGLLRQPTTPYGAELALTLAPPNVE
;
A
#
# COMPACT_ATOMS: atom_id res chain seq x y z
N MET A 1 -25.14 -12.76 15.82
CA MET A 1 -23.92 -13.31 15.19
C MET A 1 -23.45 -12.31 14.14
N ALA A 2 -22.21 -11.83 14.20
CA ALA A 2 -21.70 -10.89 13.20
C ALA A 2 -21.58 -11.59 11.83
N ALA A 3 -22.00 -10.92 10.76
CA ALA A 3 -21.85 -11.45 9.42
C ALA A 3 -20.38 -11.61 9.06
N LYS A 4 -19.99 -12.81 8.61
CA LYS A 4 -18.61 -13.10 8.20
C LYS A 4 -18.36 -12.53 6.79
N PRO A 5 -17.33 -11.69 6.58
CA PRO A 5 -16.94 -11.26 5.25
C PRO A 5 -16.29 -12.41 4.47
N GLU A 6 -16.71 -12.59 3.22
CA GLU A 6 -16.14 -13.48 2.22
C GLU A 6 -15.17 -12.68 1.34
N PHE A 7 -13.94 -13.15 1.19
CA PHE A 7 -12.95 -12.51 0.32
C PHE A 7 -13.35 -12.64 -1.15
N VAL A 8 -13.25 -11.53 -1.91
CA VAL A 8 -13.52 -11.51 -3.36
C VAL A 8 -12.22 -11.38 -4.15
N PHE A 9 -11.46 -10.30 -3.92
CA PHE A 9 -10.11 -10.15 -4.48
C PHE A 9 -9.29 -9.06 -3.78
N THR A 10 -7.99 -9.09 -4.03
CA THR A 10 -7.05 -8.02 -3.65
C THR A 10 -6.18 -7.63 -4.83
N LYS A 11 -5.71 -6.38 -4.85
CA LYS A 11 -4.82 -5.86 -5.89
C LYS A 11 -3.98 -4.69 -5.37
N ILE A 12 -2.71 -4.64 -5.79
CA ILE A 12 -1.88 -3.45 -5.66
C ILE A 12 -2.25 -2.45 -6.76
N LEU A 13 -2.63 -1.25 -6.37
CA LEU A 13 -3.17 -0.24 -7.28
C LEU A 13 -2.07 0.33 -8.18
N THR A 14 -2.34 0.33 -9.48
CA THR A 14 -1.50 0.97 -10.50
C THR A 14 -1.97 2.41 -10.79
N VAL A 15 -1.19 3.15 -11.56
CA VAL A 15 -1.57 4.49 -12.07
C VAL A 15 -2.94 4.46 -12.76
N THR A 16 -3.19 3.45 -13.61
CA THR A 16 -4.47 3.31 -14.31
C THR A 16 -5.62 3.04 -13.34
N ASP A 17 -5.37 2.23 -12.32
CA ASP A 17 -6.40 1.89 -11.33
C ASP A 17 -6.86 3.14 -10.58
N VAL A 18 -5.94 3.98 -10.12
CA VAL A 18 -6.27 5.20 -9.38
C VAL A 18 -6.90 6.27 -10.30
N LYS A 19 -6.34 6.48 -11.49
CA LYS A 19 -6.70 7.64 -12.33
C LYS A 19 -7.82 7.37 -13.32
N LYS A 20 -8.14 6.11 -13.63
CA LYS A 20 -9.11 5.76 -14.69
C LYS A 20 -10.09 4.68 -14.26
N SER A 21 -9.59 3.48 -13.97
CA SER A 21 -10.44 2.32 -13.72
C SER A 21 -9.67 1.16 -13.09
N LEU A 22 -10.30 0.50 -12.13
CA LEU A 22 -9.76 -0.70 -11.49
C LEU A 22 -10.13 -1.95 -12.30
N ALA A 23 -9.12 -2.62 -12.86
CA ALA A 23 -9.34 -3.89 -13.54
C ALA A 23 -9.66 -5.00 -12.52
N VAL A 24 -10.78 -5.69 -12.74
CA VAL A 24 -11.23 -6.83 -11.93
C VAL A 24 -10.85 -8.12 -12.66
N PRO A 25 -10.33 -9.16 -11.98
CA PRO A 25 -10.10 -10.46 -12.59
C PRO A 25 -11.41 -11.04 -13.16
N SER A 26 -11.42 -11.60 -14.37
CA SER A 26 -12.68 -12.13 -14.94
C SER A 26 -13.13 -13.43 -14.30
N SER A 27 -12.21 -14.22 -13.72
CA SER A 27 -12.54 -15.48 -13.05
C SER A 27 -13.52 -15.31 -11.89
N ILE A 28 -13.50 -14.14 -11.24
CA ILE A 28 -14.34 -13.83 -10.07
C ILE A 28 -15.61 -13.04 -10.43
N LEU A 29 -15.92 -12.84 -11.71
CA LEU A 29 -17.07 -12.03 -12.13
C LEU A 29 -18.41 -12.58 -11.59
N HIS A 30 -18.51 -13.90 -11.41
CA HIS A 30 -19.67 -14.58 -10.83
C HIS A 30 -19.94 -14.22 -9.35
N LEU A 31 -18.96 -13.62 -8.66
CA LEU A 31 -19.13 -13.14 -7.28
C LEU A 31 -19.81 -11.77 -7.21
N PHE A 32 -19.86 -11.03 -8.32
CA PHE A 32 -20.52 -9.72 -8.43
C PHE A 32 -22.03 -9.90 -8.70
N PRO A 33 -22.86 -8.85 -8.49
CA PRO A 33 -24.26 -8.95 -8.82
C PRO A 33 -24.44 -9.18 -10.33
N PRO A 34 -25.47 -9.94 -10.74
CA PRO A 34 -25.66 -10.31 -12.13
C PRO A 34 -25.96 -9.09 -12.99
N PHE A 35 -25.50 -9.12 -14.23
CA PHE A 35 -25.90 -8.14 -15.24
C PHE A 35 -27.33 -8.44 -15.71
N ILE A 36 -28.24 -7.51 -15.45
CA ILE A 36 -29.67 -7.66 -15.79
C ILE A 36 -29.88 -7.38 -17.29
N ASN A 37 -30.77 -8.14 -17.95
CA ASN A 37 -31.23 -7.94 -19.34
C ASN A 37 -30.11 -7.87 -20.39
N GLY A 38 -29.06 -8.68 -20.24
CA GLY A 38 -27.92 -8.66 -21.18
C GLY A 38 -27.08 -7.38 -21.10
N GLY A 39 -27.27 -6.57 -20.06
CA GLY A 39 -26.51 -5.36 -19.81
C GLY A 39 -25.02 -5.64 -19.61
N HIS A 40 -24.23 -4.57 -19.68
CA HIS A 40 -22.77 -4.61 -19.51
C HIS A 40 -22.28 -3.74 -18.36
N LYS A 41 -23.22 -3.29 -17.52
CA LYS A 41 -22.98 -2.45 -16.37
C LYS A 41 -23.83 -2.96 -15.22
N VAL A 42 -23.21 -3.12 -14.06
CA VAL A 42 -23.88 -3.39 -12.80
C VAL A 42 -23.41 -2.36 -11.77
N THR A 43 -24.37 -1.82 -11.03
CA THR A 43 -24.13 -0.80 -10.03
C THR A 43 -24.45 -1.40 -8.67
N PHE A 44 -23.52 -1.33 -7.72
CA PHE A 44 -23.69 -1.98 -6.42
C PHE A 44 -23.10 -1.14 -5.27
N PRO A 45 -23.67 -1.27 -4.06
CA PRO A 45 -23.20 -0.54 -2.89
C PRO A 45 -21.92 -1.16 -2.32
N VAL A 46 -21.01 -0.29 -1.88
CA VAL A 46 -19.73 -0.62 -1.27
C VAL A 46 -19.56 0.20 0.00
N VAL A 47 -19.11 -0.44 1.07
CA VAL A 47 -18.78 0.22 2.35
C VAL A 47 -17.26 0.32 2.45
N SER A 48 -16.75 1.52 2.73
CA SER A 48 -15.33 1.76 3.05
C SER A 48 -15.26 2.59 4.33
N GLY A 49 -14.66 2.05 5.39
CA GLY A 49 -14.74 2.62 6.73
C GLY A 49 -16.20 2.80 7.19
N THR A 50 -16.57 4.03 7.53
CA THR A 50 -17.95 4.41 7.91
C THR A 50 -18.79 4.90 6.72
N SER A 51 -18.18 5.05 5.54
CA SER A 51 -18.82 5.67 4.37
C SER A 51 -19.41 4.62 3.42
N ARG A 52 -20.58 4.94 2.87
CA ARG A 52 -21.23 4.15 1.82
C ARG A 52 -21.00 4.80 0.45
N TRP A 53 -20.67 3.96 -0.52
CA TRP A 53 -20.35 4.32 -1.88
C TRP A 53 -21.19 3.48 -2.84
N THR A 54 -21.39 3.99 -4.04
CA THR A 54 -21.95 3.22 -5.14
C THR A 54 -20.89 3.11 -6.22
N ILE A 55 -20.59 1.89 -6.67
CA ILE A 55 -19.58 1.65 -7.71
C ILE A 55 -20.21 0.94 -8.90
N ASP A 56 -19.75 1.33 -10.09
CA ASP A 56 -20.13 0.70 -11.34
C ASP A 56 -19.07 -0.31 -11.77
N CYS A 57 -19.46 -1.57 -11.92
CA CYS A 57 -18.67 -2.57 -12.62
C CYS A 57 -19.20 -2.72 -14.05
N THR A 58 -18.31 -2.60 -15.02
CA THR A 58 -18.64 -2.70 -16.44
C THR A 58 -17.82 -3.79 -17.11
N THR A 59 -18.40 -4.50 -18.08
CA THR A 59 -17.67 -5.44 -18.93
C THR A 59 -17.53 -4.88 -20.34
N ARG A 60 -16.42 -5.17 -21.03
CA ARG A 60 -16.26 -4.82 -22.45
C ARG A 60 -17.39 -5.44 -23.29
N ARG A 61 -17.92 -4.66 -24.24
CA ARG A 61 -18.99 -5.10 -25.17
C ARG A 61 -18.51 -6.01 -26.30
N MET A 62 -17.25 -5.87 -26.70
CA MET A 62 -16.64 -6.51 -27.88
C MET A 62 -15.45 -7.38 -27.48
N GLY A 63 -15.34 -8.55 -28.12
CA GLY A 63 -14.28 -9.55 -27.90
C GLY A 63 -14.75 -10.78 -27.11
N SER A 64 -14.03 -11.90 -27.25
CA SER A 64 -14.33 -13.16 -26.56
C SER A 64 -14.19 -13.07 -25.03
N TYR A 65 -13.36 -12.15 -24.54
CA TYR A 65 -13.10 -11.97 -23.11
C TYR A 65 -13.80 -10.73 -22.55
N LYS A 66 -14.82 -10.95 -21.71
CA LYS A 66 -15.56 -9.90 -21.00
C LYS A 66 -14.76 -9.41 -19.80
N LYS A 67 -13.72 -8.59 -20.03
CA LYS A 67 -12.91 -8.02 -18.94
C LYS A 67 -13.76 -7.06 -18.08
N PRO A 68 -13.93 -7.32 -16.78
CA PRO A 68 -14.65 -6.43 -15.88
C PRO A 68 -13.73 -5.31 -15.37
N VAL A 69 -14.31 -4.13 -15.21
CA VAL A 69 -13.62 -2.91 -14.77
C VAL A 69 -14.54 -2.08 -13.89
N LEU A 70 -14.07 -1.67 -12.72
CA LEU A 70 -14.71 -0.60 -11.95
C LEU A 70 -14.30 0.73 -12.57
N SER A 71 -15.24 1.51 -13.09
CA SER A 71 -14.89 2.67 -13.92
C SER A 71 -15.89 3.82 -13.84
N GLY A 72 -15.56 4.92 -14.52
CA GLY A 72 -16.40 6.10 -14.62
C GLY A 72 -16.38 6.96 -13.37
N LYS A 73 -17.30 7.94 -13.33
CA LYS A 73 -17.40 8.92 -12.24
C LYS A 73 -17.53 8.28 -10.85
N PRO A 74 -18.32 7.19 -10.65
CA PRO A 74 -18.47 6.61 -9.31
C PRO A 74 -17.16 6.03 -8.76
N TRP A 75 -16.37 5.36 -9.62
CA TRP A 75 -15.05 4.86 -9.26
C TRP A 75 -14.08 6.01 -8.93
N LEU A 76 -13.99 7.03 -9.79
CA LEU A 76 -13.06 8.14 -9.56
C LEU A 76 -13.41 8.93 -8.29
N ARG A 77 -14.70 9.14 -8.01
CA ARG A 77 -15.15 9.77 -6.75
C ARG A 77 -14.74 8.93 -5.54
N PHE A 78 -14.92 7.61 -5.61
CA PHE A 78 -14.46 6.70 -4.56
C PHE A 78 -12.95 6.81 -4.36
N ALA A 79 -12.17 6.73 -5.44
CA ALA A 79 -10.71 6.77 -5.40
C ALA A 79 -10.19 8.07 -4.78
N THR A 80 -10.70 9.22 -5.23
CA THR A 80 -10.30 10.53 -4.70
C THR A 80 -10.68 10.69 -3.23
N ALA A 81 -11.91 10.33 -2.85
CA ALA A 81 -12.37 10.52 -1.47
C ALA A 81 -11.68 9.59 -0.46
N ASN A 82 -11.33 8.37 -0.88
CA ASN A 82 -10.54 7.44 -0.07
C ASN A 82 -9.02 7.65 -0.24
N LYS A 83 -8.60 8.73 -0.92
CA LYS A 83 -7.20 9.11 -1.14
C LYS A 83 -6.32 7.95 -1.63
N LEU A 84 -6.86 7.13 -2.55
CA LEU A 84 -6.13 5.99 -3.10
C LEU A 84 -4.86 6.46 -3.81
N GLN A 85 -3.75 5.78 -3.54
CA GLN A 85 -2.46 6.04 -4.14
C GLN A 85 -1.97 4.82 -4.92
N VAL A 86 -1.06 5.08 -5.87
CA VAL A 86 -0.34 4.00 -6.55
C VAL A 86 0.49 3.26 -5.51
N GLY A 87 0.41 1.93 -5.51
CA GLY A 87 1.05 1.08 -4.50
C GLY A 87 0.14 0.68 -3.33
N ASP A 88 -1.01 1.34 -3.16
CA ASP A 88 -1.97 0.93 -2.13
C ASP A 88 -2.56 -0.46 -2.42
N ARG A 89 -2.85 -1.22 -1.37
CA ARG A 89 -3.53 -2.50 -1.47
C ARG A 89 -5.04 -2.31 -1.34
N PHE A 90 -5.75 -2.51 -2.43
CA PHE A 90 -7.22 -2.55 -2.44
C PHE A 90 -7.69 -3.99 -2.21
N THR A 91 -8.58 -4.20 -1.24
CA THR A 91 -9.19 -5.51 -0.98
C THR A 91 -10.71 -5.40 -0.94
N LEU A 92 -11.38 -6.24 -1.73
CA LEU A 92 -12.84 -6.32 -1.79
C LEU A 92 -13.33 -7.59 -1.10
N TYR A 93 -14.34 -7.41 -0.26
CA TYR A 93 -15.08 -8.48 0.38
C TYR A 93 -16.56 -8.40 0.03
N ARG A 94 -17.23 -9.53 0.07
CA ARG A 94 -18.68 -9.67 -0.01
C ARG A 94 -19.18 -10.11 1.36
N VAL A 95 -20.21 -9.48 1.88
CA VAL A 95 -20.75 -9.75 3.22
C VAL A 95 -22.21 -10.13 3.11
N LYS A 96 -22.60 -11.21 3.81
CA LYS A 96 -23.98 -11.68 3.89
C LYS A 96 -24.53 -11.44 5.28
N ASP A 97 -25.38 -10.43 5.41
CA ASP A 97 -26.17 -10.24 6.63
C ASP A 97 -27.38 -11.19 6.63
N GLN A 98 -27.78 -11.64 7.81
CA GLN A 98 -28.96 -12.49 7.97
C GLN A 98 -30.21 -11.79 7.40
N GLY A 99 -30.86 -12.44 6.43
CA GLY A 99 -32.09 -11.92 5.80
C GLY A 99 -31.90 -10.72 4.86
N ARG A 100 -30.67 -10.32 4.54
CA ARG A 100 -30.40 -9.20 3.61
C ARG A 100 -29.64 -9.65 2.36
N PRO A 101 -29.77 -8.94 1.23
CA PRO A 101 -28.92 -9.17 0.09
C PRO A 101 -27.45 -8.89 0.44
N TYR A 102 -26.54 -9.51 -0.30
CA TYR A 102 -25.11 -9.26 -0.14
C TYR A 102 -24.78 -7.77 -0.32
N TYR A 103 -23.87 -7.27 0.50
CA TYR A 103 -23.22 -5.97 0.27
C TYR A 103 -21.71 -6.16 0.19
N TYR A 104 -21.02 -5.15 -0.33
CA TYR A 104 -19.58 -5.21 -0.51
C TYR A 104 -18.88 -4.31 0.49
N ARG A 105 -17.73 -4.75 0.98
CA ARG A 105 -16.85 -3.97 1.85
C ARG A 105 -15.49 -3.85 1.19
N VAL A 106 -14.92 -2.66 1.23
CA VAL A 106 -13.56 -2.39 0.78
C VAL A 106 -12.68 -2.05 1.97
N GLU A 107 -11.47 -2.59 1.93
CA GLU A 107 -10.37 -2.21 2.81
C GLU A 107 -9.21 -1.71 1.94
N VAL A 108 -8.66 -0.56 2.32
CA VAL A 108 -7.52 0.06 1.65
C VAL A 108 -6.34 0.04 2.62
N GLY A 109 -5.30 -0.69 2.25
CA GLY A 109 -4.01 -0.63 2.94
C GLY A 109 -3.12 0.40 2.26
N HIS A 110 -2.89 1.53 2.91
CA HIS A 110 -2.00 2.56 2.37
C HIS A 110 -0.53 2.16 2.53
N GLN A 111 0.23 2.18 1.44
CA GLN A 111 1.64 1.77 1.48
C GLN A 111 2.51 2.70 2.38
N GLY A 112 2.04 3.93 2.61
CA GLY A 112 2.77 4.99 3.32
C GLY A 112 2.67 5.02 4.84
N LEU A 113 1.79 4.27 5.50
CA LEU A 113 1.69 4.30 6.98
C LEU A 113 2.76 3.46 7.71
N LEU A 114 3.67 2.83 6.98
CA LEU A 114 4.92 2.27 7.50
C LEU A 114 6.16 3.05 7.04
N ARG A 115 6.02 4.27 6.52
CA ARG A 115 7.17 5.13 6.21
C ARG A 115 6.97 6.50 6.85
N GLN A 116 7.80 6.73 7.86
CA GLN A 116 8.06 8.02 8.50
C GLN A 116 8.31 9.15 7.46
N PRO A 117 8.11 10.41 7.85
CA PRO A 117 8.14 11.57 6.95
C PRO A 117 9.38 11.61 6.07
N THR A 118 9.19 11.44 4.76
CA THR A 118 10.22 11.72 3.76
C THR A 118 10.24 13.21 3.48
N THR A 119 10.75 13.99 4.42
CA THR A 119 11.37 15.28 4.13
C THR A 119 12.67 15.39 4.92
N PRO A 120 13.82 15.63 4.26
CA PRO A 120 15.09 15.82 4.97
C PRO A 120 15.08 17.06 5.88
N TYR A 121 14.08 17.94 5.77
CA TYR A 121 13.95 19.15 6.58
C TYR A 121 13.07 18.99 7.83
N GLY A 122 12.46 17.82 8.06
CA GLY A 122 11.50 17.60 9.15
C GLY A 122 11.94 16.62 10.25
N ALA A 123 13.04 15.90 10.07
CA ALA A 123 13.53 14.92 11.04
C ALA A 123 14.19 15.55 12.28
N GLU A 124 14.70 16.78 12.15
CA GLU A 124 15.47 17.44 13.20
C GLU A 124 14.61 17.84 14.41
N LEU A 125 13.32 18.12 14.20
CA LEU A 125 12.41 18.51 15.28
C LEU A 125 11.86 17.33 16.10
N ALA A 126 11.85 16.12 15.55
CA ALA A 126 11.28 14.94 16.22
C ALA A 126 12.30 14.16 17.07
N LEU A 127 13.60 14.29 16.75
CA LEU A 127 14.67 13.60 17.48
C LEU A 127 14.96 14.19 18.87
N THR A 128 14.46 15.39 19.15
CA THR A 128 14.71 16.11 20.42
C THR A 128 13.82 15.65 21.58
N LEU A 129 12.75 14.88 21.34
CA LEU A 129 11.75 14.56 22.37
C LEU A 129 11.62 13.06 22.74
N ALA A 130 12.46 12.18 22.20
CA ALA A 130 12.45 10.77 22.60
C ALA A 130 13.56 10.50 23.64
N PRO A 131 13.24 9.92 24.81
CA PRO A 131 14.26 9.52 25.77
C PRO A 131 15.19 8.47 25.16
N PRO A 132 16.52 8.56 25.38
CA PRO A 132 17.47 7.61 24.84
C PRO A 132 17.42 6.35 25.71
N ASN A 133 16.56 5.38 25.36
CA ASN A 133 16.71 3.97 25.74
C ASN A 133 15.52 3.16 25.21
N VAL A 134 15.57 2.81 23.93
CA VAL A 134 14.94 1.57 23.44
C VAL A 134 15.91 0.99 22.43
N GLU A 135 16.73 0.03 22.87
CA GLU A 135 17.48 -0.84 21.96
C GLU A 135 16.47 -1.56 21.07
N ARG A 136 16.39 -1.15 19.80
CA ARG A 136 15.66 -1.89 18.78
C ARG A 136 16.67 -2.79 18.10
N GLU A 137 16.61 -4.08 18.42
CA GLU A 137 17.31 -5.13 17.72
C GLU A 137 16.75 -5.21 16.29
N ILE A 138 17.49 -4.70 15.30
CA ILE A 138 17.07 -4.77 13.90
C ILE A 138 17.70 -6.02 13.28
N HIS A 139 16.89 -7.06 13.13
CA HIS A 139 17.28 -8.29 12.45
C HIS A 139 17.18 -8.08 10.93
N PHE A 140 18.30 -7.77 10.30
CA PHE A 140 18.38 -7.72 8.83
C PHE A 140 18.63 -9.14 8.30
N ILE A 141 17.66 -9.69 7.57
CA ILE A 141 17.85 -10.93 6.82
C ILE A 141 18.28 -10.54 5.40
N CYS A 142 19.58 -10.59 5.13
CA CYS A 142 20.08 -10.54 3.76
C CYS A 142 19.79 -11.89 3.09
N ILE A 143 19.04 -11.90 1.99
CA ILE A 143 18.92 -13.07 1.12
C ILE A 143 20.10 -13.00 0.13
N PRO A 144 21.04 -13.96 0.14
CA PRO A 144 22.12 -13.96 -0.85
C PRO A 144 21.60 -14.46 -2.20
N ASP A 145 21.87 -13.69 -3.26
CA ASP A 145 21.82 -14.17 -4.63
C ASP A 145 22.98 -15.15 -4.85
N GLY A 146 22.66 -16.44 -4.96
CA GLY A 146 23.41 -17.44 -5.72
C GLY A 146 24.82 -17.82 -5.24
N GLY A 147 24.98 -19.10 -4.87
CA GLY A 147 26.29 -19.77 -4.90
C GLY A 147 26.63 -20.51 -3.62
N ALA A 148 26.80 -21.83 -3.73
CA ALA A 148 27.06 -22.74 -2.62
C ALA A 148 28.37 -22.41 -1.86
N ASN A 149 28.32 -22.67 -0.55
CA ASN A 149 29.45 -22.81 0.38
C ASN A 149 30.03 -21.51 0.96
N ALA A 150 29.44 -21.00 2.05
CA ALA A 150 30.16 -20.21 3.04
C ALA A 150 29.47 -20.27 4.41
N MET A 151 30.21 -20.71 5.43
CA MET A 151 29.85 -20.73 6.85
C MET A 151 29.50 -19.31 7.32
N GLY A 152 28.32 -19.14 7.94
CA GLY A 152 27.90 -17.86 8.51
C GLY A 152 28.71 -17.47 9.74
N HIS A 153 29.41 -16.34 9.68
CA HIS A 153 29.95 -15.65 10.87
C HIS A 153 29.00 -14.50 11.26
N GLN A 154 28.47 -14.54 12.49
CA GLN A 154 27.80 -13.39 13.11
C GLN A 154 28.86 -12.39 13.56
N GLY A 155 28.92 -11.22 12.91
CA GLY A 155 29.79 -10.11 13.29
C GLY A 155 28.96 -8.89 13.72
N LEU A 156 29.18 -8.42 14.95
CA LEU A 156 28.55 -7.23 15.54
C LEU A 156 29.43 -6.00 15.25
N LEU A 157 29.16 -5.25 14.19
CA LEU A 157 29.85 -3.97 13.97
C LEU A 157 29.16 -2.86 14.76
N ARG A 158 29.76 -2.50 15.90
CA ARG A 158 29.44 -1.26 16.64
C ARG A 158 30.14 -0.10 15.94
N GLN A 159 29.39 0.88 15.45
CA GLN A 159 29.96 2.19 15.10
C GLN A 159 29.45 3.23 16.09
N PRO A 160 30.33 4.10 16.63
CA PRO A 160 29.91 5.23 17.45
C PRO A 160 29.32 6.34 16.57
N THR A 161 28.07 6.70 16.82
CA THR A 161 27.44 7.89 16.26
C THR A 161 27.66 9.07 17.19
N THR A 162 28.32 10.11 16.71
CA THR A 162 28.25 11.45 17.33
C THR A 162 27.98 12.49 16.23
N PRO A 163 26.93 13.33 16.36
CA PRO A 163 26.69 14.44 15.46
C PRO A 163 27.28 15.75 16.02
N TYR A 164 28.07 16.44 15.18
CA TYR A 164 28.40 17.87 15.18
C TYR A 164 29.22 18.51 16.33
N GLY A 165 30.45 18.94 15.97
CA GLY A 165 30.99 20.26 16.35
C GLY A 165 32.10 20.32 17.40
N ALA A 166 33.36 20.43 16.97
CA ALA A 166 34.39 21.19 17.70
C ALA A 166 35.34 21.87 16.69
N GLU A 167 35.32 23.19 16.71
CA GLU A 167 36.17 24.12 15.96
C GLU A 167 37.59 24.21 16.59
N LEU A 168 38.56 24.52 15.73
CA LEU A 168 39.82 25.25 15.95
C LEU A 168 40.85 24.78 17.00
N ALA A 169 42.03 24.39 16.51
CA ALA A 169 43.31 24.92 17.02
C ALA A 169 44.42 24.80 15.94
N LEU A 170 45.04 25.95 15.62
CA LEU A 170 46.25 26.05 14.79
C LEU A 170 47.45 25.36 15.45
N THR A 171 48.32 24.73 14.66
CA THR A 171 49.79 24.76 14.89
C THR A 171 50.52 24.50 13.57
N LEU A 172 51.36 25.46 13.18
CA LEU A 172 52.30 25.43 12.07
C LEU A 172 53.52 24.55 12.40
N ALA A 173 54.04 23.82 11.40
CA ALA A 173 55.46 23.43 11.30
C ALA A 173 55.82 23.16 9.82
N PRO A 174 57.10 23.31 9.40
CA PRO A 174 57.50 24.06 8.19
C PRO A 174 57.86 23.14 6.98
N PRO A 175 58.34 23.68 5.84
CA PRO A 175 58.33 23.00 4.54
C PRO A 175 59.55 22.08 4.38
N ASN A 176 59.42 21.05 3.56
CA ASN A 176 60.58 20.35 3.01
C ASN A 176 60.68 20.61 1.50
N VAL A 177 61.77 21.30 1.16
CA VAL A 177 62.44 21.35 -0.15
C VAL A 177 63.33 20.10 -0.25
N GLU A 178 63.20 19.34 -1.32
CA GLU A 178 64.22 19.22 -2.40
C GLU A 178 63.58 18.55 -3.63
#